data_AF-A0A561TQB8-F1
#
_entry.id   AF-A0A561TQB8-F1
#
_cell.length_a   1.000
_cell.length_b   1.000
_cell.length_c   1.000
_cell.angle_alpha   90.00
_cell.angle_beta   90.00
_cell.angle_gamma   90.00
#
_symmetry.space_group_name_H-M   'P 1'
#
loop_
_entity.id
_entity.type
_entity.pdbx_description
1 polymer ?
#
loop_
_entity_poly.entity_id
_entity_poly.type
_entity_poly.pdbx_seq_one_letter_code
_entity_poly.pdbx_strand_id
1 'polypeptide(L)'
;MKDSTEGQVSPKGLMDRLNRLFDTVHPPDRGPFSNAEVAELMEKRGLGKLSAQYLWLLRTGQRDNPTKRHLEALAGFFGVDPAYWFDDAVAEKTVQELELLALLRDTKIKNVLLRLSDVSADGKDAVLGIVESVRKSEGLPPSTGS
;
A
#
# COMPACT_ATOMS: atom_id res chain seq x y z
N MET A 1 29.28 4.97 -19.11
CA MET A 1 28.99 4.41 -17.78
C MET A 1 28.04 5.34 -17.05
N LYS A 2 26.77 4.96 -16.97
CA LYS A 2 25.79 5.34 -15.93
C LYS A 2 24.54 4.52 -16.23
N ASP A 3 24.56 3.32 -15.66
CA ASP A 3 23.42 2.43 -15.53
C ASP A 3 22.97 2.49 -14.06
N SER A 4 21.73 2.09 -13.79
CA SER A 4 21.02 1.97 -12.50
C SER A 4 20.05 3.10 -12.16
N THR A 5 18.98 3.18 -12.96
CA THR A 5 17.63 3.44 -12.44
C THR A 5 16.98 2.10 -12.11
N GLU A 6 16.82 1.78 -10.82
CA GLU A 6 15.93 0.76 -10.21
C GLU A 6 16.38 0.59 -8.74
N GLY A 7 15.57 0.51 -7.68
CA GLY A 7 14.13 0.58 -7.52
C GLY A 7 13.83 0.72 -6.01
N GLN A 8 13.10 1.77 -5.67
CA GLN A 8 12.24 1.88 -4.49
C GLN A 8 11.41 3.13 -4.75
N VAL A 9 10.13 2.95 -5.10
CA VAL A 9 9.23 4.09 -5.30
C VAL A 9 8.81 4.56 -3.91
N SER A 10 9.70 5.25 -3.21
CA SER A 10 9.30 6.08 -2.07
C SER A 10 8.22 7.04 -2.59
N PRO A 11 7.06 7.19 -1.92
CA PRO A 11 6.01 8.08 -2.40
C PRO A 11 6.52 9.52 -2.45
N LYS A 12 6.95 9.99 -3.63
CA LYS A 12 7.51 11.33 -3.86
C LYS A 12 6.37 12.35 -3.99
N GLY A 13 5.51 12.42 -2.97
CA GLY A 13 4.50 13.48 -2.86
C GLY A 13 3.15 13.03 -2.32
N LEU A 14 2.34 14.02 -1.96
CA LEU A 14 0.99 13.83 -1.41
C LEU A 14 0.09 12.97 -2.30
N MET A 15 0.12 13.22 -3.62
CA MET A 15 -0.68 12.51 -4.60
C MET A 15 -0.41 11.01 -4.58
N ASP A 16 0.87 10.63 -4.65
CA ASP A 16 1.28 9.22 -4.66
C ASP A 16 0.92 8.52 -3.34
N ARG A 17 1.18 9.20 -2.22
CA ARG A 17 0.81 8.74 -0.87
C ARG A 17 -0.68 8.49 -0.76
N LEU A 18 -1.49 9.44 -1.22
CA LEU A 18 -2.94 9.33 -1.14
C LEU A 18 -3.46 8.21 -2.04
N ASN A 19 -3.02 8.14 -3.29
CA ASN A 19 -3.45 7.07 -4.21
C ASN A 19 -3.07 5.68 -3.67
N ARG A 20 -1.88 5.55 -3.06
CA ARG A 20 -1.46 4.29 -2.45
C ARG A 20 -2.40 3.85 -1.32
N LEU A 21 -2.84 4.77 -0.46
CA LEU A 21 -3.80 4.46 0.60
C LEU A 21 -5.16 4.02 0.02
N PHE A 22 -5.64 4.69 -1.03
CA PHE A 22 -6.87 4.28 -1.73
C PHE A 22 -6.79 2.86 -2.29
N ASP A 23 -5.64 2.51 -2.88
CA ASP A 23 -5.45 1.21 -3.52
C ASP A 23 -5.24 0.06 -2.54
N THR A 24 -4.68 0.34 -1.35
CA THR A 24 -4.28 -0.68 -0.38
C THR A 24 -5.26 -0.81 0.79
N VAL A 25 -5.92 0.26 1.20
CA VAL A 25 -6.83 0.28 2.36
C VAL A 25 -8.27 0.26 1.87
N HIS A 26 -8.83 -0.95 1.76
CA HIS A 26 -10.24 -1.18 1.43
C HIS A 26 -10.71 -2.52 2.02
N PRO A 27 -12.02 -2.76 2.14
CA PRO A 27 -12.54 -4.04 2.63
C PRO A 27 -12.07 -5.22 1.74
N PRO A 28 -11.87 -6.41 2.32
CA PRO A 28 -11.25 -7.54 1.63
C PRO A 28 -12.11 -8.14 0.50
N ASP A 29 -13.41 -7.87 0.51
CA ASP A 29 -14.43 -8.43 -0.38
C ASP A 29 -14.74 -7.52 -1.59
N ARG A 30 -14.09 -6.37 -1.71
CA ARG A 30 -14.29 -5.41 -2.79
C ARG A 30 -13.00 -4.67 -3.15
N GLY A 31 -13.04 -3.93 -4.25
CA GLY A 31 -11.95 -3.06 -4.69
C GLY A 31 -11.82 -1.75 -3.89
N PRO A 32 -10.89 -0.87 -4.32
CA PRO A 32 -10.62 0.44 -3.74
C PRO A 32 -11.88 1.29 -3.51
N PHE A 33 -11.80 2.21 -2.55
CA PHE A 33 -12.86 3.20 -2.36
C PHE A 33 -12.91 4.20 -3.53
N SER A 34 -14.12 4.63 -3.88
CA SER A 34 -14.30 5.82 -4.71
C SER A 34 -14.17 7.10 -3.87
N ASN A 35 -13.90 8.24 -4.53
CA ASN A 35 -13.83 9.53 -3.85
C ASN A 35 -15.16 9.91 -3.16
N ALA A 36 -16.29 9.52 -3.76
CA ALA A 36 -17.62 9.77 -3.20
C ALA A 36 -17.83 8.95 -1.92
N GLU A 37 -17.45 7.67 -1.92
CA GLU A 37 -17.57 6.81 -0.75
C GLU A 37 -16.69 7.30 0.40
N VAL A 38 -15.44 7.71 0.13
CA VAL A 38 -14.57 8.26 1.19
C VAL A 38 -15.18 9.53 1.78
N ALA A 39 -15.62 10.47 0.94
CA ALA A 39 -16.27 11.69 1.40
C ALA A 39 -17.48 11.42 2.31
N GLU A 40 -18.36 10.51 1.89
CA GLU A 40 -19.55 10.12 2.65
C GLU A 40 -19.19 9.42 3.98
N LEU A 41 -18.25 8.47 3.94
CA LEU A 41 -17.84 7.72 5.12
C LEU A 41 -17.10 8.60 6.14
N MET A 42 -16.29 9.56 5.69
CA MET A 42 -15.62 10.52 6.57
C MET A 42 -16.65 11.37 7.33
N GLU A 43 -17.69 11.85 6.65
CA GLU A 43 -18.77 12.60 7.28
C GLU A 43 -19.56 11.73 8.26
N LYS A 44 -19.94 10.51 7.87
CA LYS A 44 -20.62 9.54 8.74
C LYS A 44 -19.81 9.16 9.99
N ARG A 45 -18.48 9.10 9.89
CA ARG A 45 -17.57 8.76 10.98
C ARG A 45 -17.16 9.97 11.83
N GLY A 46 -17.62 11.18 11.50
CA GLY A 46 -17.26 12.39 12.24
C GLY A 46 -15.78 12.79 12.09
N LEU A 47 -15.09 12.32 11.05
CA LEU A 47 -13.67 12.62 10.80
C LEU A 47 -13.45 13.99 10.14
N GLY A 48 -14.53 14.67 9.75
CA GLY A 48 -14.51 15.93 9.05
C GLY A 48 -15.13 15.84 7.65
N LYS A 49 -15.33 16.99 7.02
CA LYS A 49 -15.99 17.10 5.72
C LYS A 49 -14.99 17.43 4.62
N LEU A 50 -14.84 16.49 3.69
CA LEU A 50 -14.06 16.63 2.46
C LEU A 50 -14.94 16.24 1.29
N SER A 51 -15.02 17.09 0.25
CA SER A 51 -15.85 16.77 -0.91
C SER A 51 -15.14 15.76 -1.81
N ALA A 52 -15.92 14.93 -2.52
CA ALA A 52 -15.41 13.99 -3.51
C ALA A 52 -14.56 14.71 -4.59
N GLN A 53 -14.97 15.91 -4.99
CA GLN A 53 -14.24 16.74 -5.95
C GLN A 53 -12.86 17.16 -5.40
N TYR A 54 -12.79 17.54 -4.12
CA TYR A 54 -11.51 17.92 -3.52
C TYR A 54 -10.57 16.72 -3.38
N LEU A 55 -11.10 15.54 -3.02
CA LEU A 55 -10.31 14.30 -3.02
C LEU A 55 -9.78 13.98 -4.42
N TRP A 56 -10.60 14.13 -5.46
CA TRP A 56 -10.16 13.97 -6.84
C TRP A 56 -9.00 14.92 -7.18
N LEU A 57 -9.14 16.21 -6.85
CA LEU A 57 -8.08 17.21 -7.10
C LEU A 57 -6.75 16.85 -6.42
N LEU A 58 -6.79 16.31 -5.20
CA LEU A 58 -5.59 15.85 -4.50
C LEU A 58 -4.98 14.61 -5.17
N ARG A 59 -5.83 13.64 -5.53
CA ARG A 59 -5.41 12.37 -6.17
C ARG A 59 -4.89 12.53 -7.59
N THR A 60 -5.24 13.61 -8.27
CA THR A 60 -4.73 13.94 -9.61
C THR A 60 -3.65 15.02 -9.58
N GLY A 61 -3.20 15.46 -8.40
CA GLY A 61 -2.19 16.50 -8.24
C GLY A 61 -2.62 17.90 -8.70
N GLN A 62 -3.91 18.10 -8.99
CA GLN A 62 -4.47 19.42 -9.32
C GLN A 62 -4.51 20.34 -8.09
N ARG A 63 -4.44 19.76 -6.89
CA ARG A 63 -4.09 20.42 -5.65
C ARG A 63 -3.11 19.57 -4.86
N ASP A 64 -2.18 20.24 -4.19
CA ASP A 64 -1.07 19.61 -3.47
C ASP A 64 -0.87 20.18 -2.05
N ASN A 65 -1.56 21.27 -1.69
CA ASN A 65 -1.44 21.95 -0.40
C ASN A 65 -2.73 21.88 0.45
N PRO A 66 -3.12 20.69 0.96
CA PRO A 66 -4.22 20.55 1.90
C PRO A 66 -3.86 21.10 3.28
N THR A 67 -4.88 21.51 4.04
CA THR A 67 -4.68 21.93 5.44
C THR A 67 -4.25 20.74 6.31
N LYS A 68 -3.51 21.00 7.39
CA LYS A 68 -3.14 19.98 8.39
C LYS A 68 -4.35 19.17 8.87
N ARG A 69 -5.48 19.83 9.13
CA ARG A 69 -6.74 19.18 9.53
C ARG A 69 -7.25 18.18 8.48
N HIS A 70 -7.11 18.49 7.19
CA HIS A 70 -7.49 17.56 6.12
C HIS A 70 -6.57 16.35 6.07
N LEU A 71 -5.27 16.54 6.28
CA LEU A 71 -4.29 15.45 6.33
C LEU A 71 -4.52 14.51 7.52
N GLU A 72 -4.80 15.07 8.70
CA GLU A 72 -5.17 14.30 9.89
C GLU A 72 -6.46 13.51 9.68
N ALA A 73 -7.49 14.14 9.09
CA ALA A 73 -8.74 13.48 8.77
C ALA A 73 -8.55 12.30 7.79
N LEU A 74 -7.73 12.48 6.76
CA LEU A 74 -7.40 11.43 5.79
C LEU A 74 -6.60 10.30 6.43
N ALA A 75 -5.61 10.62 7.26
CA ALA A 75 -4.85 9.62 8.01
C ALA A 75 -5.76 8.79 8.92
N GLY A 76 -6.66 9.46 9.67
CA GLY A 76 -7.65 8.80 10.51
C GLY A 76 -8.66 7.94 9.73
N PHE A 77 -9.03 8.34 8.51
CA PHE A 77 -9.90 7.53 7.66
C PHE A 77 -9.23 6.23 7.22
N PHE A 78 -7.97 6.32 6.79
CA PHE A 78 -7.19 5.18 6.30
C PHE A 78 -6.50 4.37 7.41
N GLY A 79 -6.57 4.84 8.66
CA GLY A 79 -5.98 4.16 9.81
C GLY A 79 -4.46 4.19 9.83
N VAL A 80 -3.84 5.24 9.29
CA VAL A 80 -2.38 5.45 9.30
C VAL A 80 -1.99 6.60 10.23
N ASP A 81 -0.74 6.64 10.65
CA ASP A 81 -0.20 7.74 11.43
C ASP A 81 -0.19 9.05 10.60
N PRO A 82 -0.63 10.21 11.11
CA PRO A 82 -0.53 11.48 10.40
C PRO A 82 0.88 11.86 9.95
N ALA A 83 1.93 11.37 10.62
CA ALA A 83 3.32 11.53 10.20
C ALA A 83 3.60 10.89 8.83
N TYR A 84 2.76 9.95 8.36
CA TYR A 84 2.80 9.37 7.02
C TYR A 84 2.91 10.43 5.90
N TRP A 85 2.35 11.62 6.09
CA TRP A 85 2.39 12.67 5.08
C TRP A 85 3.72 13.42 5.00
N PHE A 86 4.53 13.38 6.06
CA PHE A 86 5.67 14.29 6.24
C PHE A 86 6.99 13.59 6.55
N ASP A 87 6.94 12.38 7.11
CA ASP A 87 8.09 11.59 7.50
C ASP A 87 8.24 10.42 6.52
N ASP A 88 9.36 10.42 5.79
CA ASP A 88 9.66 9.41 4.78
C ASP A 88 9.90 8.02 5.39
N ALA A 89 10.50 7.94 6.59
CA ALA A 89 10.73 6.68 7.27
C ALA A 89 9.41 6.08 7.78
N VAL A 90 8.51 6.91 8.33
CA VAL A 90 7.16 6.47 8.70
C VAL A 90 6.38 6.02 7.48
N ALA A 91 6.50 6.75 6.38
CA ALA A 91 5.80 6.40 5.14
C ALA A 91 6.31 5.11 4.52
N GLU A 92 7.61 4.90 4.48
CA GLU A 92 8.20 3.66 3.96
C GLU A 92 7.78 2.45 4.78
N LYS A 93 7.85 2.53 6.11
CA LYS A 93 7.37 1.48 7.00
C LYS A 93 5.88 1.18 6.78
N THR A 94 5.05 2.23 6.73
CA THR A 94 3.60 2.10 6.50
C THR A 94 3.33 1.46 5.14
N VAL A 95 4.09 1.83 4.10
CA VAL A 95 3.95 1.25 2.76
C VAL A 95 4.27 -0.25 2.77
N GLN A 96 5.36 -0.67 3.43
CA GLN A 96 5.72 -2.08 3.55
C GLN A 96 4.63 -2.90 4.26
N GLU A 97 4.07 -2.37 5.35
CA GLU A 97 2.98 -3.02 6.09
C GLU A 97 1.70 -3.13 5.24
N LEU A 98 1.34 -2.06 4.51
CA LEU A 98 0.19 -2.05 3.61
C LEU A 98 0.35 -3.00 2.42
N GLU A 99 1.56 -3.11 1.86
CA GLU A 99 1.90 -4.07 0.80
C GLU A 99 1.75 -5.50 1.26
N LEU A 100 2.26 -5.83 2.45
CA LEU A 100 2.10 -7.15 3.05
C LEU A 100 0.61 -7.46 3.25
N LEU A 101 -0.17 -6.53 3.79
CA LEU A 101 -1.61 -6.71 3.97
C LEU A 101 -2.33 -6.90 2.64
N ALA A 102 -1.96 -6.17 1.59
CA ALA A 102 -2.53 -6.33 0.26
C ALA A 102 -2.20 -7.73 -0.32
N LEU A 103 -0.95 -8.19 -0.17
CA LEU A 103 -0.52 -9.52 -0.59
C LEU A 103 -1.31 -10.63 0.12
N LEU A 104 -1.53 -10.46 1.43
CA LEU A 104 -2.33 -11.38 2.25
C LEU A 104 -3.83 -11.36 1.89
N ARG A 105 -4.35 -10.43 1.07
CA ARG A 105 -5.73 -10.55 0.57
C ARG A 105 -5.87 -11.66 -0.47
N ASP A 106 -4.81 -11.99 -1.20
CA ASP A 106 -4.83 -13.08 -2.17
C ASP A 106 -4.99 -14.44 -1.45
N THR A 107 -6.05 -15.17 -1.81
CA THR A 107 -6.40 -16.45 -1.20
C THR A 107 -5.35 -17.53 -1.52
N LYS A 108 -4.71 -17.50 -2.69
CA LYS A 108 -3.63 -18.42 -3.04
C LYS A 108 -2.41 -18.17 -2.16
N ILE A 109 -2.06 -16.91 -1.93
CA ILE A 109 -0.93 -16.54 -1.08
C ILE A 109 -1.19 -16.93 0.38
N LYS A 110 -2.39 -16.62 0.91
CA LYS A 110 -2.83 -17.10 2.23
C LYS A 110 -2.69 -18.61 2.38
N ASN A 111 -3.14 -19.37 1.38
CA ASN A 111 -3.08 -20.82 1.39
C ASN A 111 -1.65 -21.37 1.41
N VAL A 112 -0.71 -20.70 0.74
CA VAL A 112 0.72 -21.03 0.80
C VAL A 112 1.27 -20.73 2.20
N LEU A 113 0.99 -19.53 2.74
CA LEU A 113 1.48 -19.14 4.07
C LEU A 113 0.99 -20.08 5.18
N LEU A 114 -0.29 -20.46 5.16
CA LEU A 114 -0.87 -21.41 6.12
C LEU A 114 -0.21 -22.79 6.07
N ARG A 115 0.28 -23.22 4.89
CA ARG A 115 0.99 -24.49 4.75
C ARG A 115 2.45 -24.38 5.18
N LEU A 116 3.03 -23.20 5.04
CA LEU A 116 4.42 -22.93 5.45
C LEU A 116 4.57 -22.65 6.94
N SER A 117 3.50 -22.34 7.69
CA SER A 117 3.59 -21.90 9.09
C SER A 117 4.42 -22.87 9.95
N ASP A 118 4.20 -24.16 9.75
CA ASP A 118 4.75 -25.23 10.58
C ASP A 118 5.95 -25.94 9.92
N VAL A 119 6.37 -25.49 8.73
CA VAL A 119 7.56 -25.99 8.04
C VAL A 119 8.82 -25.46 8.72
N SER A 120 9.85 -26.29 8.82
CA SER A 120 11.17 -25.91 9.34
C SER A 120 11.83 -24.81 8.49
N ALA A 121 12.85 -24.15 9.04
CA ALA A 121 13.64 -23.15 8.29
C ALA A 121 14.20 -23.76 6.99
N ASP A 122 14.90 -24.89 7.08
CA ASP A 122 15.45 -25.60 5.90
C ASP A 122 14.36 -25.96 4.87
N GLY A 123 13.17 -26.34 5.32
CA GLY A 123 12.05 -26.64 4.43
C GLY A 123 11.49 -25.39 3.75
N LYS A 124 11.43 -24.25 4.45
CA LYS A 124 11.07 -22.94 3.88
C LYS A 124 12.10 -22.51 2.83
N ASP A 125 13.38 -22.70 3.09
CA ASP A 125 14.47 -22.40 2.14
C ASP A 125 14.38 -23.27 0.88
N ALA A 126 14.06 -24.56 1.03
CA ALA A 126 13.83 -25.44 -0.11
C ALA A 126 12.64 -24.97 -0.98
N VAL A 127 11.55 -24.53 -0.35
CA VAL A 127 10.39 -23.97 -1.06
C VAL A 127 10.76 -22.66 -1.78
N LEU A 128 11.53 -21.78 -1.14
CA LEU A 128 12.05 -20.56 -1.78
C LEU A 128 12.88 -20.89 -3.03
N GLY A 129 13.72 -21.93 -2.98
CA GLY A 129 14.47 -22.40 -4.14
C GLY A 129 13.59 -22.89 -5.30
N ILE A 130 12.46 -23.54 -4.99
CA ILE A 130 11.47 -23.95 -6.01
C ILE A 130 10.80 -22.71 -6.61
N VAL A 131 10.42 -21.72 -5.78
CA VAL A 131 9.82 -20.46 -6.25
C VAL A 131 10.76 -19.74 -7.21
N GLU A 132 12.05 -19.62 -6.89
CA GLU A 132 13.04 -19.00 -7.80
C GLU A 132 13.20 -19.78 -9.12
N SER A 133 13.10 -21.11 -9.07
CA SER A 133 13.14 -21.95 -10.28
C SER A 133 11.94 -21.69 -11.19
N VAL A 134 10.74 -21.56 -10.61
CA VAL A 134 9.52 -21.23 -11.36
C VAL A 134 9.60 -19.81 -11.94
N ARG A 135 10.02 -18.81 -11.15
CA ARG A 135 10.23 -17.44 -11.62
C ARG A 135 11.15 -17.40 -12.84
N LYS A 136 12.27 -18.12 -12.77
CA LYS A 136 13.21 -18.25 -13.89
C LYS A 136 12.56 -18.87 -15.13
N SER A 137 11.73 -19.91 -14.97
CA SER A 137 11.01 -20.52 -16.11
C SER A 137 9.98 -19.60 -16.75
N GLU A 138 9.40 -18.69 -15.98
CA GLU A 138 8.46 -17.66 -16.44
C GLU A 138 9.15 -16.41 -17.00
N GLY A 139 10.49 -16.37 -17.00
CA GLY A 139 11.27 -15.23 -17.46
C GLY A 139 11.25 -14.02 -16.51
N LEU A 140 10.87 -14.22 -15.24
CA LEU A 140 10.86 -13.17 -14.23
C LEU A 140 12.28 -12.92 -13.68
N PRO A 141 12.62 -11.66 -13.33
CA PRO A 141 13.90 -11.34 -12.72
C PRO A 141 14.05 -12.02 -11.34
N PRO A 142 15.28 -12.25 -10.85
CA PRO A 142 15.50 -12.81 -9.51
C PRO A 142 14.81 -11.94 -8.44
N SER A 143 14.23 -12.58 -7.41
CA SER A 143 13.59 -11.80 -6.35
C SER A 143 14.64 -11.07 -5.50
N THR A 144 14.48 -9.75 -5.34
CA THR A 144 15.30 -8.94 -4.44
C THR A 144 14.69 -9.01 -3.04
N GLY A 145 14.77 -10.17 -2.40
CA GLY A 145 14.40 -10.34 -0.99
C GLY A 145 15.66 -10.33 -0.12
N SER A 146 15.82 -9.32 0.73
CA SER A 146 16.70 -9.35 1.91
C SER A 146 15.84 -9.19 3.15
#